data_AF-A0A532UI86-F1
#
_entry.id   AF-A0A532UI86-F1
#
_cell.length_a   1.000
_cell.length_b   1.000
_cell.length_c   1.000
_cell.angle_alpha   90.00
_cell.angle_beta   90.00
_cell.angle_gamma   90.00
#
_symmetry.space_group_name_H-M   'P 1'
#
loop_
_entity.id
_entity.type
_entity.pdbx_description
1 polymer ?
#
loop_
_entity_poly.entity_id
_entity_poly.type
_entity_poly.pdbx_seq_one_letter_code
_entity_poly.pdbx_strand_id
1 'polypeptide(L)'
;MKNLPKQTQSSKSNHSIIEVLEFCKARNLPARVVGKWVWVKFDSKPNAEIRQALKDFGFRWSRRRGQWSHSCGYSSRPAHSYRPWDKYRTISLDEAYQSVGMEVTL
;
A
#
# COMPACT_ATOMS: atom_id res chain seq x y z
N MET A 1 -23.77 30.27 9.96
CA MET A 1 -23.29 28.93 10.35
C MET A 1 -21.82 28.84 9.97
N LYS A 2 -20.92 28.86 10.94
CA LYS A 2 -19.46 28.90 10.69
C LYS A 2 -19.01 27.48 10.30
N ASN A 3 -18.49 27.32 9.09
CA ASN A 3 -17.93 26.05 8.62
C ASN A 3 -16.76 25.64 9.53
N LEU A 4 -16.87 24.47 10.17
CA LEU A 4 -15.74 23.85 10.87
C LEU A 4 -14.68 23.42 9.85
N PRO A 5 -13.38 23.67 10.10
CA PRO A 5 -12.34 23.06 9.29
C PRO A 5 -12.34 21.55 9.55
N LYS A 6 -12.65 20.75 8.52
CA LYS A 6 -12.32 19.31 8.50
C LYS A 6 -10.80 19.19 8.39
N GLN A 7 -10.12 19.36 9.52
CA GLN A 7 -8.74 18.92 9.66
C GLN A 7 -8.76 17.38 9.72
N THR A 8 -8.74 16.73 8.55
CA THR A 8 -8.38 15.31 8.49
C THR A 8 -6.87 15.21 8.71
N GLN A 9 -6.45 15.38 9.96
CA GLN A 9 -5.15 14.96 10.44
C GLN A 9 -5.14 13.42 10.41
N SER A 10 -4.93 12.83 9.24
CA SER A 10 -4.48 11.45 9.15
C SER A 10 -3.08 11.45 9.75
N SER A 11 -2.98 11.08 11.02
CA SER A 11 -1.74 10.57 11.61
C SER A 11 -1.15 9.60 10.58
N LYS A 12 0.10 9.84 10.18
CA LYS A 12 0.83 8.93 9.28
C LYS A 12 0.95 7.61 10.04
N SER A 13 0.03 6.67 9.83
CA SER A 13 0.19 5.31 10.34
C SER A 13 1.40 4.71 9.61
N ASN A 14 2.53 4.67 10.31
CA ASN A 14 3.77 4.11 9.79
C ASN A 14 3.72 2.59 9.96
N HIS A 15 2.79 1.93 9.27
CA HIS A 15 2.77 0.47 9.26
C HIS A 15 4.03 -0.04 8.56
N SER A 16 4.68 -1.03 9.17
CA SER A 16 5.79 -1.79 8.61
C SER A 16 5.36 -2.56 7.36
N ILE A 17 6.30 -3.10 6.59
CA ILE A 17 5.95 -3.93 5.44
C ILE A 17 5.21 -5.21 5.87
N ILE A 18 5.55 -5.80 7.01
CA ILE A 18 4.92 -7.03 7.52
C ILE A 18 3.42 -6.79 7.78
N GLU A 19 3.08 -5.75 8.56
CA GLU A 19 1.69 -5.40 8.87
C GLU A 19 0.86 -5.12 7.60
N VAL A 20 1.49 -4.53 6.58
CA VAL A 20 0.84 -4.23 5.30
C VAL A 20 0.60 -5.50 4.49
N LEU A 21 1.56 -6.44 4.47
CA LEU A 21 1.38 -7.74 3.82
C LEU A 21 0.28 -8.55 4.50
N GLU A 22 0.23 -8.57 5.84
CA GLU A 22 -0.84 -9.21 6.61
C GLU A 22 -2.21 -8.61 6.29
N PHE A 23 -2.32 -7.28 6.28
CA PHE A 23 -3.55 -6.59 5.89
C PHE A 23 -4.00 -6.99 4.48
N CYS A 24 -3.07 -7.03 3.52
CA CYS A 24 -3.38 -7.44 2.15
C CYS A 24 -3.83 -8.90 2.07
N LYS A 25 -3.16 -9.80 2.80
CA LYS A 25 -3.45 -11.23 2.80
C LYS A 25 -4.79 -11.54 3.45
N ALA A 26 -5.06 -10.97 4.62
CA ALA A 26 -6.31 -11.17 5.36
C ALA A 26 -7.55 -10.71 4.57
N ARG A 27 -7.39 -9.73 3.67
CA ARG A 27 -8.47 -9.19 2.82
C ARG A 27 -8.43 -9.73 1.38
N ASN A 28 -7.54 -10.67 1.09
CA ASN A 28 -7.32 -11.24 -0.24
C ASN A 28 -7.15 -10.17 -1.34
N LEU A 29 -6.33 -9.15 -1.04
CA LEU A 29 -6.11 -8.04 -1.97
C LEU A 29 -5.13 -8.45 -3.09
N PRO A 30 -5.33 -7.97 -4.34
CA PRO A 30 -4.41 -8.19 -5.46
C PRO A 30 -3.16 -7.30 -5.31
N ALA A 31 -2.34 -7.62 -4.32
CA ALA A 31 -1.17 -6.85 -3.91
C ALA A 31 0.13 -7.44 -4.43
N ARG A 32 1.14 -6.58 -4.55
CA ARG A 32 2.52 -6.96 -4.88
C ARG A 32 3.51 -6.02 -4.20
N VAL A 33 4.69 -6.52 -3.89
CA VAL A 33 5.80 -5.69 -3.41
C VAL A 33 6.62 -5.22 -4.60
N VAL A 34 6.93 -3.92 -4.63
CA VAL A 34 7.81 -3.31 -5.62
C VAL A 34 8.88 -2.55 -4.85
N GLY A 35 10.11 -3.05 -4.81
CA GLY A 35 11.16 -2.49 -3.97
C GLY A 35 10.75 -2.43 -2.50
N LYS A 36 10.49 -1.22 -1.98
CA LYS A 36 10.10 -0.96 -0.57
C LYS A 36 8.61 -0.64 -0.38
N TRP A 37 7.82 -0.69 -1.45
CA TRP A 37 6.40 -0.29 -1.45
C TRP A 37 5.49 -1.48 -1.73
N VAL A 38 4.30 -1.47 -1.15
CA VAL A 38 3.22 -2.39 -1.53
C VAL A 38 2.27 -1.67 -2.47
N TRP A 39 1.96 -2.30 -3.60
CA TRP A 39 1.03 -1.80 -4.61
C TRP A 39 -0.17 -2.74 -4.74
N VAL A 40 -1.37 -2.18 -4.89
CA VAL A 40 -2.61 -2.95 -5.11
C VAL A 40 -3.27 -2.49 -6.41
N LYS A 41 -3.56 -3.44 -7.30
CA LYS A 41 -4.24 -3.20 -8.57
C LYS A 41 -5.48 -4.07 -8.67
N PHE A 42 -6.65 -3.45 -8.77
CA PHE A 42 -7.90 -4.13 -9.06
C PHE A 42 -8.19 -4.07 -10.56
N ASP A 43 -8.85 -5.09 -11.09
CA ASP A 43 -9.30 -5.11 -12.49
C ASP A 43 -10.47 -4.17 -12.75
N SER A 44 -11.30 -3.95 -11.73
CA SER A 44 -12.40 -2.99 -11.75
C SER A 44 -12.41 -2.14 -10.46
N LYS A 45 -13.22 -1.09 -10.43
CA LYS A 45 -13.30 -0.20 -9.27
C LYS A 45 -13.78 -0.99 -8.04
N PRO A 46 -12.97 -1.13 -6.98
CA PRO A 46 -13.40 -1.84 -5.78
C PRO A 46 -14.54 -1.09 -5.08
N ASN A 47 -15.32 -1.84 -4.30
CA ASN A 47 -16.46 -1.30 -3.55
C ASN A 47 -16.01 -0.20 -2.55
N ALA A 48 -16.98 0.55 -2.02
CA ALA A 48 -16.68 1.69 -1.14
C ALA A 48 -15.95 1.26 0.15
N GLU A 49 -16.31 0.12 0.71
CA GLU A 49 -15.74 -0.42 1.94
C GLU A 49 -14.25 -0.74 1.79
N ILE A 50 -13.84 -1.47 0.75
CA ILE A 50 -12.43 -1.78 0.48
C ILE A 50 -11.62 -0.51 0.28
N ARG A 51 -12.17 0.48 -0.45
CA ARG A 51 -11.50 1.77 -0.65
C ARG A 51 -11.34 2.54 0.64
N GLN A 52 -12.30 2.44 1.55
CA GLN A 52 -12.23 3.11 2.85
C GLN A 52 -11.19 2.41 3.74
N ALA A 53 -11.23 1.08 3.82
CA ALA A 53 -10.24 0.29 4.55
C ALA A 53 -8.80 0.55 4.07
N LEU A 54 -8.59 0.66 2.76
CA LEU A 54 -7.28 1.03 2.19
C LEU A 54 -6.82 2.41 2.69
N LYS A 55 -7.69 3.42 2.68
CA LYS A 55 -7.34 4.77 3.14
C LYS A 55 -7.06 4.80 4.64
N ASP A 56 -7.90 4.14 5.43
CA ASP A 56 -7.78 4.10 6.89
C ASP A 56 -6.48 3.39 7.30
N PHE A 57 -6.08 2.37 6.55
CA PHE A 57 -4.80 1.69 6.73
C PHE A 57 -3.60 2.46 6.15
N GLY A 58 -3.80 3.61 5.50
CA GLY A 58 -2.72 4.47 5.02
C GLY A 58 -2.33 4.32 3.54
N PHE A 59 -3.02 3.48 2.76
CA PHE A 59 -2.80 3.41 1.31
C PHE A 59 -3.24 4.71 0.63
N ARG A 60 -2.49 5.10 -0.40
CA ARG A 60 -2.77 6.27 -1.22
C ARG A 60 -3.12 5.86 -2.65
N TRP A 61 -4.18 6.46 -3.21
CA TRP A 61 -4.53 6.27 -4.61
C TRP A 61 -3.60 7.08 -5.52
N SER A 62 -2.89 6.39 -6.41
CA SER A 62 -2.10 7.03 -7.45
C SER A 62 -2.96 7.23 -8.71
N ARG A 63 -3.55 8.42 -8.86
CA ARG A 63 -4.37 8.77 -10.04
C ARG A 63 -3.64 8.49 -11.36
N ARG A 64 -2.35 8.84 -11.43
CA ARG A 64 -1.52 8.64 -12.63
C ARG A 64 -1.28 7.17 -12.97
N ARG A 65 -1.33 6.27 -11.98
CA ARG A 65 -0.96 4.86 -12.14
C ARG A 65 -2.16 3.91 -12.06
N GLY A 66 -3.33 4.43 -11.72
CA GLY A 66 -4.54 3.63 -11.56
C GLY A 66 -4.41 2.55 -10.48
N GLN A 67 -3.58 2.76 -9.46
CA GLN A 67 -3.25 1.77 -8.43
C GLN A 67 -3.11 2.42 -7.05
N TRP A 68 -3.36 1.63 -6.00
CA TRP A 68 -3.09 2.02 -4.62
C TRP A 68 -1.64 1.69 -4.25
N SER A 69 -1.04 2.50 -3.37
CA SER A 69 0.31 2.27 -2.87
C SER A 69 0.43 2.57 -1.38
N HIS A 70 1.20 1.75 -0.66
CA HIS A 70 1.59 1.98 0.73
C HIS A 70 3.12 2.10 0.83
N SER A 71 3.60 3.00 1.69
CA SER A 71 5.04 3.30 1.82
C SER A 71 5.76 2.50 2.90
N CYS A 72 5.03 1.73 3.70
CA CYS A 72 5.57 0.74 4.63
C CYS A 72 6.60 1.34 5.61
N GLY A 73 6.35 2.56 6.10
CA GLY A 73 7.28 3.30 6.97
C GLY A 73 8.42 4.04 6.23
N TYR A 74 8.57 3.88 4.91
CA TYR A 74 9.63 4.54 4.15
C TYR A 74 9.17 5.87 3.53
N SER A 75 9.78 6.97 3.96
CA SER A 75 9.64 8.25 3.25
C SER A 75 10.39 8.21 1.92
N SER A 76 9.72 8.57 0.83
CA SER A 76 10.32 8.57 -0.50
C SER A 76 9.72 9.66 -1.39
N ARG A 77 10.55 10.21 -2.27
CA ARG A 77 10.08 11.14 -3.30
C ARG A 77 9.24 10.39 -4.33
N PRO A 78 8.10 10.95 -4.77
CA PRO A 78 7.31 10.32 -5.83
C PRO A 78 8.15 10.15 -7.10
N ALA A 79 8.19 8.93 -7.65
CA ALA A 79 8.87 8.67 -8.92
C ALA A 79 8.05 9.23 -10.09
N HIS A 80 8.36 10.44 -10.57
CA HIS A 80 7.63 11.09 -11.66
C HIS A 80 8.04 10.61 -13.06
N SER A 81 9.33 10.35 -13.31
CA SER A 81 9.85 10.05 -14.65
C SER A 81 9.78 8.58 -15.08
N TYR A 82 9.54 7.64 -14.15
CA TYR A 82 9.52 6.20 -14.44
C TYR A 82 8.41 5.49 -13.66
N ARG A 83 8.04 4.25 -14.02
CA ARG A 83 7.15 3.43 -13.18
C ARG A 83 8.01 2.62 -12.19
N PRO A 84 7.66 2.55 -10.89
CA PRO A 84 8.49 1.86 -9.91
C PRO A 84 8.85 0.42 -10.30
N TRP A 85 7.94 -0.31 -10.93
CA TRP A 85 8.15 -1.69 -11.36
C TRP A 85 8.99 -1.85 -12.63
N ASP A 86 9.31 -0.76 -13.34
CA ASP A 86 10.29 -0.79 -14.42
C ASP A 86 11.73 -0.70 -13.87
N LYS A 87 11.90 -0.27 -12.61
CA LYS A 87 13.19 0.00 -11.97
C LYS A 87 13.52 -0.95 -10.81
N TYR A 88 12.52 -1.31 -10.02
CA TYR A 88 12.69 -2.11 -8.81
C TYR A 88 12.13 -3.51 -9.01
N ARG A 89 12.74 -4.49 -8.34
CA ARG A 89 12.23 -5.87 -8.29
C ARG A 89 10.77 -5.86 -7.83
N THR A 90 9.95 -6.62 -8.55
CA THR A 90 8.56 -6.89 -8.20
C THR A 90 8.44 -8.35 -7.78
N ILE A 91 7.82 -8.60 -6.63
CA ILE A 91 7.51 -9.94 -6.14
C ILE A 91 6.04 -10.02 -5.73
N SER A 92 5.46 -11.21 -5.78
CA SER A 92 4.06 -11.44 -5.40
C SER A 92 3.85 -11.25 -3.90
N LEU A 93 2.59 -11.09 -3.48
CA LEU A 93 2.23 -11.05 -2.06
C LEU A 93 2.68 -12.33 -1.32
N ASP A 94 2.48 -13.50 -1.94
CA ASP A 94 2.82 -14.78 -1.34
C ASP A 94 4.34 -14.99 -1.23
N GLU A 95 5.10 -14.67 -2.28
CA GLU A 95 6.57 -14.73 -2.26
C GLU A 95 7.13 -13.77 -1.20
N ALA A 96 6.59 -12.55 -1.13
CA ALA A 96 6.99 -11.58 -0.10
C ALA A 96 6.68 -12.10 1.31
N TYR A 97 5.48 -12.65 1.54
CA TYR A 97 5.06 -13.15 2.84
C TYR A 97 5.90 -14.35 3.30
N GLN A 98 6.24 -15.27 2.40
CA GLN A 98 7.14 -16.38 2.72
C GLN A 98 8.55 -15.88 3.07
N SER A 99 9.06 -14.88 2.34
CA SER A 99 10.37 -14.29 2.61
C SER A 99 10.45 -13.65 3.99
N VAL A 100 9.44 -12.89 4.42
CA VAL A 100 9.44 -12.31 5.79
C VAL A 100 9.15 -13.36 6.86
N GLY A 101 8.27 -14.34 6.60
CA GLY A 101 7.95 -15.39 7.56
C GLY A 101 9.14 -16.29 7.92
N MET A 102 10.07 -16.51 6.98
CA MET A 102 11.31 -17.25 7.26
C MET A 102 12.33 -16.46 8.06
N GLU A 103 12.29 -15.13 8.06
CA GLU A 103 13.24 -14.28 8.79
C GLU A 103 12.87 -14.13 10.28
N VAL A 104 11.60 -14.41 10.66
CA VAL A 104 11.13 -14.36 12.07
C VAL A 104 11.30 -15.71 12.81
N THR A 105 11.67 -16.77 12.09
CA THR A 105 11.79 -18.13 12.65
C THR A 105 13.26 -18.57 12.87
N LEU A 106 14.22 -17.69 12.60
CA LEU A 106 15.66 -17.90 12.83
C LEU A 106 16.15 -17.04 14.00
#